data_AF-D5V798-F1
#
_entry.id   AF-D5V798-F1
#
_cell.length_a   1.000
_cell.length_b   1.000
_cell.length_c   1.000
_cell.angle_alpha   90.00
_cell.angle_beta   90.00
_cell.angle_gamma   90.00
#
_symmetry.space_group_name_H-M   'P 1'
#
loop_
_entity.id
_entity.type
_entity.pdbx_description
1 polymer ?
#
loop_
_entity_poly.entity_id
_entity_poly.type
_entity_poly.pdbx_seq_one_letter_code
_entity_poly.pdbx_strand_id
1 'polypeptide(L)'
;MERRDWSLEALKRLTYVDSLDEEERAEGLRSWTETYLTTTNITDFELSHEELLKLRELLFKNANFLFTHRENILEQMKSISQMKKFLNK
;
A
#
# COMPACT_ATOMS: atom_id res chain seq x y z
N MET A 1 -15.78 5.81 -17.84
CA MET A 1 -14.52 6.54 -17.58
C MET A 1 -13.54 6.11 -18.64
N GLU A 2 -12.83 7.04 -19.28
CA GLU A 2 -11.79 6.67 -20.24
C GLU A 2 -10.61 6.00 -19.53
N ARG A 3 -9.85 5.18 -20.26
CA ARG A 3 -8.72 4.42 -19.70
C ARG A 3 -7.61 5.31 -19.14
N ARG A 4 -7.33 6.43 -19.81
CA ARG A 4 -6.42 7.48 -19.33
C ARG A 4 -6.93 8.12 -18.02
N ASP A 5 -8.18 8.54 -17.97
CA ASP A 5 -8.76 9.13 -16.74
C ASP A 5 -8.71 8.16 -15.55
N TRP A 6 -9.01 6.88 -15.81
CA TRP A 6 -8.88 5.82 -14.81
C TRP A 6 -7.44 5.69 -14.30
N SER A 7 -6.45 5.76 -15.19
CA SER A 7 -5.03 5.66 -14.84
C SER A 7 -4.58 6.86 -14.00
N LEU A 8 -5.04 8.07 -14.33
CA LEU A 8 -4.76 9.29 -13.58
C LEU A 8 -5.37 9.26 -12.19
N GLU A 9 -6.62 8.80 -12.08
CA GLU A 9 -7.29 8.66 -10.78
C GLU A 9 -6.60 7.61 -9.91
N ALA A 10 -6.16 6.49 -10.50
CA ALA A 10 -5.37 5.49 -9.80
C ALA A 10 -4.06 6.09 -9.23
N LEU A 11 -3.31 6.86 -10.04
CA LEU A 11 -2.07 7.53 -9.60
C LEU A 11 -2.33 8.57 -8.49
N LYS A 12 -3.39 9.38 -8.66
CA LYS A 12 -3.78 10.38 -7.66
C LYS A 12 -4.17 9.72 -6.34
N ARG A 13 -4.95 8.65 -6.38
CA ARG A 13 -5.38 7.92 -5.19
C ARG A 13 -4.21 7.24 -4.49
N LEU A 14 -3.26 6.66 -5.23
CA LEU A 14 -2.05 6.09 -4.62
C LEU A 14 -1.19 7.17 -3.96
N THR A 15 -1.10 8.35 -4.57
CA THR A 15 -0.40 9.51 -3.97
C THR A 15 -1.05 9.92 -2.65
N TYR A 16 -2.39 9.95 -2.60
CA TYR A 16 -3.12 10.23 -1.37
C TYR A 16 -2.86 9.17 -0.30
N VAL A 17 -2.99 7.88 -0.65
CA VAL A 17 -2.73 6.77 0.27
C VAL A 17 -1.31 6.82 0.85
N ASP A 18 -0.30 7.15 0.05
CA ASP A 18 1.10 7.28 0.50
C ASP A 18 1.31 8.39 1.55
N SER A 19 0.39 9.36 1.63
CA SER A 19 0.44 10.47 2.58
C SER A 19 -0.27 10.20 3.92
N LEU A 20 -0.98 9.08 4.03
CA LEU A 20 -1.72 8.68 5.23
C LEU A 20 -0.78 8.17 6.33
N ASP A 21 -1.31 8.06 7.54
CA ASP A 21 -0.63 7.41 8.65
C ASP A 21 -0.48 5.89 8.40
N GLU A 22 0.27 5.18 9.25
CA GLU A 22 0.62 3.79 8.96
C GLU A 22 -0.60 2.85 8.81
N GLU A 23 -1.59 2.97 9.70
CA GLU A 23 -2.76 2.07 9.67
C GLU A 23 -3.67 2.38 8.48
N GLU A 24 -4.00 3.66 8.26
CA GLU A 24 -4.85 4.07 7.15
C GLU A 24 -4.15 3.84 5.80
N ARG A 25 -2.82 4.02 5.74
CA ARG A 25 -2.03 3.70 4.56
C ARG A 25 -2.05 2.21 4.25
N ALA A 26 -1.89 1.34 5.24
CA ALA A 26 -1.91 -0.10 5.02
C ALA A 26 -3.25 -0.56 4.44
N GLU A 27 -4.37 -0.11 5.02
CA GLU A 27 -5.71 -0.44 4.50
C GLU A 27 -5.99 0.25 3.15
N GLY A 28 -5.53 1.48 2.98
CA GLY A 28 -5.62 2.23 1.73
C GLY A 28 -4.89 1.52 0.59
N LEU A 29 -3.71 0.94 0.85
CA LEU A 29 -2.94 0.18 -0.14
C LEU A 29 -3.61 -1.14 -0.51
N ARG A 30 -4.20 -1.84 0.47
CA ARG A 30 -5.03 -3.02 0.21
C ARG A 30 -6.18 -2.66 -0.73
N SER A 31 -6.98 -1.66 -0.36
CA SER A 31 -8.12 -1.19 -1.15
C SER A 31 -7.71 -0.71 -2.55
N TRP A 32 -6.59 0.01 -2.67
CA TRP A 32 -6.07 0.46 -3.95
C TRP A 32 -5.67 -0.71 -4.85
N THR A 33 -4.95 -1.69 -4.30
CA THR A 33 -4.52 -2.89 -5.04
C THR A 33 -5.72 -3.71 -5.51
N GLU A 34 -6.72 -3.91 -4.64
CA GLU A 34 -7.97 -4.60 -4.99
C GLU A 34 -8.72 -3.87 -6.12
N THR A 35 -8.68 -2.54 -6.14
CA THR A 35 -9.36 -1.73 -7.15
C THR A 35 -8.64 -1.72 -8.50
N TYR A 36 -7.30 -1.67 -8.51
CA TYR A 36 -6.51 -1.32 -9.71
C TYR A 36 -5.54 -2.40 -10.17
N LEU A 37 -5.38 -3.51 -9.44
CA LEU A 37 -4.42 -4.58 -9.79
C LEU A 37 -4.99 -6.00 -9.69
N THR A 38 -6.22 -6.21 -9.22
CA THR A 38 -6.83 -7.56 -9.16
C THR A 38 -7.32 -8.04 -10.53
N THR A 39 -7.83 -7.14 -11.37
CA THR A 39 -8.39 -7.46 -12.70
C THR A 39 -7.61 -6.82 -13.85
N THR A 40 -6.61 -6.01 -13.54
CA THR A 40 -5.80 -5.22 -14.48
C THR A 40 -4.33 -5.39 -14.16
N ASN A 41 -3.48 -5.28 -15.18
CA ASN A 41 -2.03 -5.31 -15.06
C ASN A 41 -1.44 -3.90 -15.02
N ILE A 42 -0.20 -3.78 -14.56
CA ILE A 42 0.54 -2.51 -14.59
C ILE A 42 0.69 -1.98 -16.03
N THR A 43 0.79 -2.86 -17.02
CA THR A 43 0.83 -2.50 -18.44
C THR A 43 -0.47 -1.89 -18.94
N ASP A 44 -1.55 -1.98 -18.15
CA ASP A 44 -2.85 -1.45 -18.56
C ASP A 44 -3.01 0.06 -18.32
N PHE A 45 -2.07 0.68 -17.59
CA PHE A 45 -2.08 2.10 -17.28
C PHE A 45 -1.68 2.95 -18.49
N GLU A 46 -2.54 3.88 -18.88
CA GLU A 46 -2.27 4.89 -19.92
C GLU A 46 -1.81 6.20 -19.29
N LEU A 47 -0.55 6.20 -18.84
CA LEU A 47 0.13 7.32 -18.21
C LEU A 47 1.27 7.85 -19.09
N SER A 48 1.59 9.14 -18.95
CA SER A 48 2.81 9.71 -19.53
C SER A 48 4.05 9.13 -18.85
N HIS A 49 5.22 9.36 -19.46
CA HIS A 49 6.49 8.89 -18.90
C HIS A 49 6.73 9.38 -17.47
N GLU A 50 6.48 10.66 -17.19
CA GLU A 50 6.66 11.25 -15.87
C GLU A 50 5.69 10.66 -14.83
N GLU A 51 4.43 10.46 -15.23
CA GLU A 51 3.41 9.83 -14.39
C GLU A 51 3.75 8.36 -14.09
N LEU A 52 4.31 7.63 -15.05
CA LEU A 52 4.80 6.26 -14.86
C LEU A 52 6.00 6.20 -13.91
N LEU A 53 6.94 7.15 -14.01
CA LEU A 53 8.05 7.25 -13.07
C LEU A 53 7.56 7.48 -11.64
N LYS A 54 6.58 8.37 -11.46
CA LYS A 54 5.93 8.61 -10.17
C LYS A 54 5.20 7.37 -9.67
N LEU A 55 4.45 6.67 -10.52
CA LEU A 55 3.77 5.43 -10.16
C LEU A 55 4.78 4.38 -9.68
N ARG A 56 5.91 4.22 -10.40
CA ARG A 56 6.98 3.29 -10.03
C ARG A 56 7.57 3.61 -8.66
N GLU A 57 7.87 4.88 -8.40
CA GLU A 57 8.40 5.33 -7.11
C GLU A 57 7.41 5.03 -5.97
N LEU A 58 6.14 5.38 -6.16
CA LEU A 58 5.09 5.11 -5.18
C LEU A 58 4.92 3.61 -4.91
N LEU A 59 4.92 2.77 -5.95
CA LEU A 59 4.83 1.32 -5.79
C LEU A 59 5.99 0.77 -4.96
N PHE A 60 7.23 1.20 -5.26
CA PHE A 60 8.40 0.77 -4.52
C PHE A 60 8.37 1.22 -3.06
N LYS A 61 8.07 2.51 -2.82
CA LYS A 61 7.97 3.08 -1.47
C LYS A 61 6.90 2.35 -0.64
N ASN A 62 5.73 2.11 -1.22
CA ASN A 62 4.62 1.46 -0.55
C ASN A 62 4.85 -0.04 -0.32
N ALA A 63 5.53 -0.74 -1.22
CA ALA A 63 5.92 -2.14 -1.01
C ALA A 63 6.89 -2.27 0.18
N ASN A 64 7.89 -1.38 0.27
CA ASN A 64 8.80 -1.35 1.42
C ASN A 64 8.09 -1.02 2.71
N PHE A 65 7.16 -0.04 2.68
CA PHE A 65 6.31 0.28 3.83
C PHE A 65 5.56 -0.96 4.33
N LEU A 66 4.87 -1.70 3.45
CA LEU A 66 4.11 -2.90 3.83
C LEU A 66 5.01 -4.00 4.42
N PHE A 67 6.22 -4.17 3.87
CA PHE A 67 7.20 -5.11 4.42
C PHE A 67 7.58 -4.74 5.85
N THR A 68 7.98 -3.49 6.09
CA THR A 68 8.34 -2.99 7.42
C THR A 68 7.17 -3.05 8.39
N HIS A 69 5.98 -2.64 7.96
CA HIS A 69 4.77 -2.64 8.78
C HIS A 69 4.42 -4.07 9.24
N ARG A 70 4.56 -5.06 8.36
CA ARG A 70 4.40 -6.49 8.72
C ARG A 70 5.38 -6.92 9.80
N GLU A 71 6.66 -6.58 9.68
CA GLU A 71 7.66 -6.96 10.68
C GLU A 71 7.37 -6.31 12.04
N ASN A 72 6.97 -5.03 12.05
CA ASN A 72 6.56 -4.32 13.28
C ASN A 72 5.38 -5.02 13.98
N ILE A 73 4.33 -5.42 13.23
CA ILE A 73 3.20 -6.16 13.78
C ILE A 73 3.66 -7.50 14.38
N LEU A 74 4.53 -8.23 13.69
CA LEU A 74 5.04 -9.51 14.18
C LEU A 74 5.83 -9.36 15.49
N GLU A 75 6.62 -8.29 15.64
CA GLU A 75 7.33 -7.97 16.88
C GLU A 75 6.37 -7.62 18.02
N GLN A 76 5.37 -6.78 17.75
CA GLN A 76 4.34 -6.44 18.73
C GLN A 76 3.57 -7.68 19.20
N MET A 77 3.20 -8.58 18.29
CA MET A 77 2.54 -9.85 18.63
C MET A 77 3.40 -10.74 19.52
N LYS A 78 4.71 -10.82 19.27
CA LYS A 78 5.65 -11.56 20.13
C LYS A 78 5.69 -10.96 21.54
N SER A 79 5.78 -9.63 21.64
CA SER A 79 5.78 -8.92 22.92
C SER A 79 4.48 -9.17 23.70
N ILE A 80 3.32 -9.02 23.06
CA ILE A 80 2.01 -9.29 23.67
C ILE A 80 1.91 -10.74 24.16
N SER A 81 2.39 -11.70 23.37
CA SER A 81 2.41 -13.12 23.76
C SER A 81 3.27 -13.36 25.00
N GLN A 82 4.44 -12.72 25.10
CA GLN A 82 5.32 -12.80 26.27
C GLN A 82 4.67 -12.17 27.51
N MET A 83 4.07 -11.00 27.38
CA MET A 83 3.35 -10.34 28.49
C MET A 83 2.19 -11.21 29.01
N LYS A 84 1.40 -11.81 28.11
CA LYS A 84 0.32 -12.74 28.49
C LYS A 84 0.86 -13.96 29.27
N LYS A 85 1.99 -14.52 28.86
CA LYS A 85 2.64 -15.63 29.58
C LYS A 85 3.12 -15.24 30.97
N PHE A 86 3.57 -14.00 31.16
CA PHE A 86 3.97 -13.48 32.46
C PHE A 86 2.77 -13.26 33.39
N LEU A 87 1.69 -12.66 32.89
CA LEU A 87 0.48 -12.37 33.68
C LEU A 87 -0.32 -13.63 34.08
N ASN A 88 -0.18 -14.72 33.32
CA ASN A 88 -0.82 -16.00 33.61
C ASN A 88 0.05 -16.94 34.47
N LYS A 89 1.17 -16.45 35.01
CA LYS A 89 1.97 -17.12 36.06
C LYS A 89 1.64 -16.54 37.42
#